data_AF-A0AAN8FXV3-F1
#
_entry.id   AF-A0AAN8FXV3-F1
#
_cell.length_a   1.000
_cell.length_b   1.000
_cell.length_c   1.000
_cell.angle_alpha   90.00
_cell.angle_beta   90.00
_cell.angle_gamma   90.00
#
_symmetry.space_group_name_H-M   'P 1'
#
loop_
_entity.id
_entity.type
_entity.pdbx_description
1 polymer ?
#
loop_
_entity_poly.entity_id
_entity_poly.type
_entity_poly.pdbx_seq_one_letter_code
_entity_poly.pdbx_strand_id
1 'polypeptide(L)'
;VNGLLWVFHPLSRTFLSDVETVRAVLSAKKSSLTPIIGECDGDVLSKLRAAFKLRLLTLLAIELSGEDSVREIDVVDVSRLLVSISMANGLPKKENSWDCATTLTEGDAMCTWWTHVFTCALFWKQRIPEKAKPHYAVVRRCPPELLNNPLALAVGHAFCCRKLCIDDRDNVNFGKFVFVHSRKALEQLRTACARDGAPEVSQLQDTLRRLAYEWVMSSLLDAWRQDLEPQIPYWCQKPQADYRTLYQEACNHYTHLQLHGGGERGSRLAAYQLTSRMLNGANPLHTWTAVCRIRKQRFDAVSGRVTYTRAQEPDPFHLHVLCKLHDDIPRMCERVK
;
A
#
# COMPACT_ATOMS: atom_id res chain seq x y z
N VAL A 1 10.67 28.19 19.17
CA VAL A 1 10.44 27.17 20.22
C VAL A 1 9.56 25.99 19.74
N ASN A 2 8.66 26.16 18.76
CA ASN A 2 7.81 25.06 18.25
C ASN A 2 8.55 23.87 17.60
N GLY A 3 9.73 24.08 17.01
CA GLY A 3 10.47 23.03 16.28
C GLY A 3 11.02 21.86 17.13
N LEU A 4 10.95 21.95 18.47
CA LEU A 4 11.41 20.90 19.40
C LEU A 4 10.27 20.18 20.13
N LEU A 5 9.01 20.58 19.92
CA LEU A 5 7.88 20.00 20.64
C LEU A 5 7.74 18.49 20.42
N TRP A 6 8.16 18.01 19.25
CA TRP A 6 8.15 16.59 18.91
C TRP A 6 9.00 15.74 19.84
N VAL A 7 10.06 16.29 20.45
CA VAL A 7 10.95 15.58 21.40
C VAL A 7 10.17 15.12 22.64
N PHE A 8 9.12 15.86 23.00
CA PHE A 8 8.30 15.53 24.17
C PHE A 8 7.17 14.54 23.86
N HIS A 9 6.94 14.22 22.58
CA HIS A 9 5.93 13.25 22.18
C HIS A 9 6.29 11.84 22.70
N PRO A 10 5.33 11.03 23.20
CA PRO A 10 5.61 9.69 23.71
C PRO A 10 6.40 8.80 22.74
N LEU A 11 6.00 8.78 21.46
CA LEU A 11 6.71 8.03 20.42
C LEU A 11 8.16 8.49 20.21
N SER A 12 8.41 9.81 20.33
CA SER A 12 9.76 10.35 20.22
C SER A 12 10.59 9.99 21.45
N ARG A 13 10.01 10.05 22.65
CA ARG A 13 10.70 9.60 23.86
C ARG A 13 11.11 8.13 23.78
N THR A 14 10.22 7.26 23.29
CA THR A 14 10.56 5.85 23.06
C THR A 14 11.70 5.70 22.05
N PHE A 15 11.67 6.44 20.95
CA PHE A 15 12.75 6.43 19.95
C PHE A 15 14.08 6.94 20.54
N LEU A 16 14.06 8.04 21.28
CA LEU A 16 15.26 8.66 21.86
C LEU A 16 15.81 7.89 23.07
N SER A 17 14.99 7.08 23.73
CA SER A 17 15.44 6.18 24.82
C SER A 17 16.19 4.95 24.32
N ASP A 18 16.08 4.62 23.03
CA ASP A 18 16.82 3.52 22.42
C ASP A 18 18.24 3.97 22.07
N VAL A 19 19.16 3.72 23.00
CA VAL A 19 20.56 4.14 22.92
C VAL A 19 21.26 3.54 21.69
N GLU A 20 20.91 2.31 21.30
CA GLU A 20 21.53 1.64 20.15
C GLU A 20 21.08 2.29 18.85
N THR A 21 19.78 2.52 18.68
CA THR A 21 19.22 3.22 17.53
C THR A 21 19.77 4.64 17.44
N VAL A 22 19.77 5.41 18.54
CA VAL A 22 20.29 6.78 18.57
C VAL A 22 21.77 6.80 18.21
N ARG A 23 22.59 5.90 18.80
CA ARG A 23 24.02 5.81 18.47
C ARG A 23 24.24 5.48 17.00
N ALA A 24 23.47 4.55 16.43
CA ALA A 24 23.55 4.21 15.01
C ALA A 24 23.26 5.42 14.12
N VAL A 25 22.19 6.16 14.40
CA VAL A 25 21.81 7.38 13.64
C VAL A 25 22.89 8.46 13.72
N LEU A 26 23.46 8.69 14.91
CA LEU A 26 24.48 9.72 15.11
C LEU A 26 25.83 9.35 14.49
N SER A 27 26.16 8.05 14.49
CA SER A 27 27.41 7.52 13.95
C SER A 27 27.36 7.28 12.44
N ALA A 28 26.16 7.26 11.85
CA ALA A 28 26.00 7.12 10.40
C ALA A 28 26.68 8.29 9.67
N LYS A 29 27.47 7.93 8.65
CA LYS A 29 27.92 8.90 7.63
C LYS A 29 26.68 9.51 6.97
N LYS A 30 26.80 10.70 6.36
CA LYS A 30 25.69 11.38 5.68
C LYS A 30 25.04 10.42 4.67
N SER A 31 23.93 9.80 5.04
CA SER A 31 23.12 8.94 4.18
C SER A 31 22.01 9.78 3.58
N SER A 32 21.83 9.63 2.26
CA SER A 32 20.74 10.31 1.58
C SER A 32 19.46 9.52 1.83
N LEU A 33 18.54 10.10 2.60
CA LEU A 33 17.21 9.54 2.80
C LEU A 33 16.25 9.90 1.66
N THR A 34 16.73 10.62 0.65
CA THR A 34 15.99 10.89 -0.59
C THR A 34 15.68 9.58 -1.31
N PRO A 35 14.48 9.40 -1.87
CA PRO A 35 13.41 10.39 -2.04
C PRO A 35 12.36 10.37 -0.89
N ILE A 36 12.65 9.73 0.24
CA ILE A 36 11.67 9.56 1.32
C ILE A 36 11.60 10.83 2.19
N ILE A 37 12.75 11.43 2.49
CA ILE A 37 12.91 12.60 3.35
C ILE A 37 13.82 13.60 2.65
N GLY A 38 13.38 14.87 2.57
CA GLY A 38 14.12 15.94 1.88
C GLY A 38 15.08 16.73 2.77
N GLU A 39 14.78 16.83 4.07
CA GLU A 39 15.56 17.65 5.00
C GLU A 39 16.62 16.83 5.73
N CYS A 40 17.89 17.17 5.53
CA CYS A 40 18.99 16.65 6.34
C CYS A 40 20.16 17.66 6.36
N ASP A 41 19.98 18.76 7.09
CA ASP A 41 20.92 19.91 7.16
C ASP A 41 22.22 19.60 7.92
N GLY A 42 22.49 18.33 8.22
CA GLY A 42 23.75 17.83 8.76
C GLY A 42 23.95 18.01 10.26
N ASP A 43 23.16 18.86 10.93
CA ASP A 43 23.19 18.98 12.39
C ASP A 43 22.59 17.75 13.09
N VAL A 44 22.99 17.56 14.36
CA VAL A 44 22.61 16.37 15.16
C VAL A 44 21.09 16.25 15.29
N LEU A 45 20.41 17.37 15.53
CA LEU A 45 18.96 17.38 15.71
C LEU A 45 18.21 17.09 14.42
N SER A 46 18.67 17.56 13.25
CA SER A 46 18.03 17.22 11.97
C SER A 46 18.29 15.77 11.59
N LYS A 47 19.46 15.20 11.89
CA LYS A 47 19.70 13.75 11.71
C LYS A 47 18.72 12.91 12.53
N LEU A 48 18.56 13.24 13.82
CA LEU A 48 17.61 12.55 14.69
C LEU A 48 16.16 12.74 14.23
N ARG A 49 15.80 13.96 13.81
CA ARG A 49 14.47 14.25 13.28
C ARG A 49 14.17 13.48 12.00
N ALA A 50 15.12 13.41 11.08
CA ALA A 50 15.01 12.67 9.83
C ALA A 50 14.89 11.16 10.08
N ALA A 51 15.73 10.60 10.95
CA ALA A 51 15.59 9.19 11.35
C ALA A 51 14.24 8.90 12.03
N PHE A 52 13.74 9.83 12.86
CA PHE A 52 12.44 9.71 13.49
C PHE A 52 11.29 9.79 12.47
N LYS A 53 11.33 10.74 11.53
CA LYS A 53 10.40 10.81 10.39
C LYS A 53 10.34 9.48 9.63
N LEU A 54 11.51 8.90 9.33
CA LEU A 54 11.62 7.62 8.62
C LEU A 54 10.98 6.50 9.43
N ARG A 55 11.25 6.42 10.74
CA ARG A 55 10.62 5.45 11.64
C ARG A 55 9.09 5.56 11.63
N LEU A 56 8.54 6.78 11.71
CA LEU A 56 7.10 6.99 11.67
C LEU A 56 6.49 6.59 10.33
N LEU A 57 7.13 6.91 9.19
CA LEU A 57 6.71 6.44 7.87
C LEU A 57 6.72 4.91 7.77
N THR A 58 7.78 4.28 8.27
CA THR A 58 7.89 2.83 8.32
C THR A 58 6.79 2.21 9.17
N LEU A 59 6.42 2.81 10.32
CA LEU A 59 5.29 2.36 11.12
C LEU A 59 3.96 2.41 10.35
N LEU A 60 3.69 3.51 9.63
CA LEU A 60 2.50 3.62 8.79
C LEU A 60 2.49 2.59 7.66
N ALA A 61 3.64 2.34 7.02
CA ALA A 61 3.79 1.37 5.96
C ALA A 61 3.59 -0.08 6.46
N ILE A 62 4.13 -0.41 7.64
CA ILE A 62 3.97 -1.71 8.31
C ILE A 62 2.50 -1.93 8.70
N GLU A 63 1.84 -0.94 9.31
CA GLU A 63 0.40 -1.03 9.63
C GLU A 63 -0.44 -1.26 8.36
N LEU A 64 -0.06 -0.61 7.26
CA LEU A 64 -0.74 -0.76 5.98
C LEU A 64 -0.50 -2.14 5.36
N SER A 65 0.73 -2.64 5.34
CA SER A 65 1.07 -3.98 4.83
C SER A 65 0.51 -5.10 5.71
N GLY A 66 0.34 -4.84 7.01
CA GLY A 66 -0.03 -5.83 8.02
C GLY A 66 1.14 -6.73 8.45
N GLU A 67 2.37 -6.34 8.14
CA GLU A 67 3.58 -6.97 8.67
C GLU A 67 3.71 -6.62 10.17
N ASP A 68 4.25 -7.52 11.00
CA ASP A 68 4.61 -7.30 12.42
C ASP A 68 3.65 -6.49 13.32
N SER A 69 2.33 -6.66 13.17
CA SER A 69 1.36 -5.96 14.03
C SER A 69 1.20 -6.63 15.40
N VAL A 70 2.24 -6.59 16.24
CA VAL A 70 2.15 -6.95 17.67
C VAL A 70 1.29 -5.92 18.42
N ARG A 71 1.20 -4.69 17.91
CA ARG A 71 0.36 -3.60 18.42
C ARG A 71 -0.17 -2.73 17.29
N GLU A 72 -1.44 -2.35 17.36
CA GLU A 72 -2.02 -1.33 16.49
C GLU A 72 -1.46 0.04 16.84
N ILE A 73 -1.12 0.82 15.81
CA ILE A 73 -0.71 2.21 15.98
C ILE A 73 -1.93 3.14 15.93
N ASP A 74 -1.86 4.27 16.66
CA ASP A 74 -2.78 5.37 16.42
C ASP A 74 -2.37 6.10 15.14
N VAL A 75 -3.00 5.70 14.03
CA VAL A 75 -2.73 6.25 12.69
C VAL A 75 -2.90 7.77 12.67
N VAL A 76 -3.86 8.33 13.41
CA VAL A 76 -4.13 9.77 13.41
C VAL A 76 -3.02 10.51 14.13
N ASP A 77 -2.63 10.02 15.31
CA ASP A 77 -1.54 10.58 16.11
C ASP A 77 -0.21 10.54 15.35
N VAL A 78 0.17 9.37 14.81
CA VAL A 78 1.39 9.18 14.02
C VAL A 78 1.41 10.11 12.80
N SER A 79 0.31 10.18 12.06
CA SER A 79 0.22 11.02 10.85
C SER A 79 0.31 12.51 11.18
N ARG A 80 -0.38 12.97 12.24
CA ARG A 80 -0.35 14.37 12.69
C ARG A 80 1.03 14.77 13.19
N LEU A 81 1.68 13.91 13.98
CA LEU A 81 3.04 14.13 14.44
C LEU A 81 3.99 14.25 13.24
N LEU A 82 3.88 13.33 12.28
CA LEU A 82 4.75 13.31 11.11
C LEU A 82 4.58 14.54 10.20
N VAL A 83 3.34 14.99 9.98
CA VAL A 83 3.06 16.26 9.30
C VAL A 83 3.60 17.44 10.11
N SER A 84 3.39 17.46 11.43
CA SER A 84 3.86 18.54 12.30
C SER A 84 5.37 18.70 12.31
N ILE A 85 6.15 17.60 12.24
CA ILE A 85 7.61 17.66 12.21
C ILE A 85 8.18 17.88 10.81
N SER A 86 7.36 17.71 9.78
CA SER A 86 7.74 17.94 8.38
C SER A 86 7.46 19.37 7.92
N MET A 87 6.60 20.12 8.61
CA MET A 87 6.33 21.52 8.31
C MET A 87 7.25 22.46 9.09
N ALA A 88 7.81 23.46 8.41
CA ALA A 88 8.74 24.43 8.99
C ALA A 88 8.16 25.26 10.16
N ASN A 89 6.83 25.45 10.21
CA ASN A 89 6.14 26.35 11.15
C ASN A 89 5.13 25.66 12.12
N GLY A 90 5.06 24.32 12.13
CA GLY A 90 4.08 23.56 12.94
C GLY A 90 2.67 23.51 12.33
N LEU A 91 1.76 22.73 12.96
CA LEU A 91 0.39 22.47 12.49
C LEU A 91 -0.43 23.76 12.26
N PRO A 92 -1.33 23.80 11.25
CA PRO A 92 -2.26 24.92 11.08
C PRO A 92 -3.12 25.09 12.35
N LYS A 93 -3.41 26.35 12.72
CA LYS A 93 -4.12 26.76 13.97
C LYS A 93 -5.53 26.15 14.17
N LYS A 94 -6.04 25.35 13.24
CA LYS A 94 -7.32 24.60 13.37
C LYS A 94 -7.03 23.11 13.46
N GLU A 95 -7.25 22.52 14.64
CA GLU A 95 -7.01 21.10 14.97
C GLU A 95 -7.68 20.06 14.06
N ASN A 96 -8.70 20.45 13.30
CA ASN A 96 -9.49 19.54 12.44
C ASN A 96 -9.40 19.84 10.94
N SER A 97 -8.53 20.78 10.55
CA SER A 97 -8.38 21.20 9.16
C SER A 97 -7.21 20.47 8.51
N TRP A 98 -7.47 19.31 7.90
CA TRP A 98 -6.55 18.68 6.92
C TRP A 98 -6.50 19.47 5.59
N ASP A 99 -6.88 20.75 5.62
CA ASP A 99 -6.91 21.64 4.47
C ASP A 99 -5.47 22.03 4.13
N CYS A 100 -4.81 21.09 3.46
CA CYS A 100 -3.37 20.96 3.31
C CYS A 100 -2.87 21.49 1.95
N ALA A 101 -3.64 22.34 1.28
CA ALA A 101 -3.22 22.93 0.01
C ALA A 101 -1.94 23.79 0.16
N THR A 102 -1.67 24.32 1.36
CA THR A 102 -0.49 25.13 1.69
C THR A 102 0.65 24.33 2.33
N THR A 103 0.50 23.03 2.60
CA THR A 103 1.46 22.26 3.42
C THR A 103 2.62 21.67 2.62
N LEU A 104 2.55 21.64 1.29
CA LEU A 104 3.62 21.12 0.43
C LEU A 104 4.67 22.18 0.04
N THR A 105 4.44 23.45 0.36
CA THR A 105 5.33 24.57 -0.04
C THR A 105 6.33 24.98 1.05
N GLU A 106 6.17 24.50 2.29
CA GLU A 106 7.03 24.87 3.42
C GLU A 106 7.50 23.61 4.19
N GLY A 107 8.82 23.36 4.19
CA GLY A 107 9.45 22.24 4.90
C GLY A 107 9.70 21.01 4.02
N ASP A 108 9.62 19.82 4.62
CA ASP A 108 9.88 18.54 3.98
C ASP A 108 8.67 18.05 3.17
N ALA A 109 8.57 18.55 1.93
CA ALA A 109 7.48 18.22 1.01
C ALA A 109 7.40 16.73 0.68
N MET A 110 8.55 16.04 0.58
CA MET A 110 8.61 14.60 0.28
C MET A 110 8.02 13.77 1.42
N CYS A 111 8.48 14.00 2.66
CA CYS A 111 7.96 13.28 3.82
C CYS A 111 6.46 13.56 4.03
N THR A 112 6.05 14.81 3.84
CA THR A 112 4.63 15.21 3.91
C THR A 112 3.80 14.45 2.87
N TRP A 113 4.23 14.41 1.61
CA TRP A 113 3.51 13.69 0.55
C TRP A 113 3.35 12.19 0.87
N TRP A 114 4.43 11.51 1.27
CA TRP A 114 4.38 10.09 1.68
C TRP A 114 3.43 9.87 2.85
N THR A 115 3.43 10.77 3.83
CA THR A 115 2.50 10.73 4.96
C THR A 115 1.05 10.72 4.47
N HIS A 116 0.67 11.67 3.61
CA HIS A 116 -0.68 11.74 3.08
C HIS A 116 -1.06 10.51 2.25
N VAL A 117 -0.13 9.94 1.47
CA VAL A 117 -0.35 8.67 0.75
C VAL A 117 -0.69 7.54 1.72
N PHE A 118 0.12 7.34 2.76
CA PHE A 118 -0.09 6.27 3.74
C PHE A 118 -1.35 6.48 4.58
N THR A 119 -1.56 7.68 5.13
CA THR A 119 -2.74 8.00 5.94
C THR A 119 -4.03 7.76 5.14
N CYS A 120 -4.04 8.20 3.88
CA CYS A 120 -5.18 7.97 2.99
C CYS A 120 -5.45 6.48 2.76
N ALA A 121 -4.41 5.72 2.44
CA ALA A 121 -4.54 4.28 2.21
C ALA A 121 -4.98 3.51 3.47
N LEU A 122 -4.54 3.95 4.65
CA LEU A 122 -4.99 3.40 5.93
C LEU A 122 -6.47 3.70 6.18
N PHE A 123 -6.96 4.91 5.87
CA PHE A 123 -8.38 5.21 5.96
C PHE A 123 -9.23 4.41 4.96
N TRP A 124 -8.71 4.12 3.76
CA TRP A 124 -9.36 3.17 2.86
C TRP A 124 -9.44 1.76 3.47
N LYS A 125 -8.35 1.27 4.06
CA LYS A 125 -8.29 -0.04 4.73
C LYS A 125 -9.28 -0.12 5.90
N GLN A 126 -9.43 0.96 6.66
CA GLN A 126 -10.38 1.10 7.76
C GLN A 126 -11.83 1.35 7.31
N ARG A 127 -12.08 1.51 6.00
CA ARG A 127 -13.40 1.82 5.41
C ARG A 127 -13.99 3.14 5.90
N ILE A 128 -13.15 4.17 6.06
CA ILE A 128 -13.56 5.52 6.48
C ILE A 128 -13.29 6.53 5.34
N PRO A 129 -14.06 6.49 4.23
CA PRO A 129 -13.78 7.29 3.04
C PRO A 129 -13.82 8.80 3.30
N GLU A 130 -14.66 9.26 4.22
CA GLU A 130 -14.75 10.69 4.57
C GLU A 130 -13.46 11.24 5.18
N LYS A 131 -12.67 10.40 5.88
CA LYS A 131 -11.35 10.78 6.36
C LYS A 131 -10.27 10.68 5.28
N ALA A 132 -10.46 9.84 4.25
CA ALA A 132 -9.51 9.68 3.16
C ALA A 132 -9.56 10.85 2.15
N LYS A 133 -10.76 11.31 1.79
CA LYS A 133 -11.00 12.34 0.76
C LYS A 133 -10.15 13.61 0.90
N PRO A 134 -9.96 14.20 2.09
CA PRO A 134 -9.13 15.40 2.26
C PRO A 134 -7.68 15.21 1.78
N HIS A 135 -7.14 14.00 1.84
CA HIS A 135 -5.75 13.72 1.45
C HIS A 135 -5.54 13.73 -0.07
N TYR A 136 -6.60 13.57 -0.88
CA TYR A 136 -6.48 13.48 -2.34
C TYR A 136 -5.89 14.74 -2.98
N ALA A 137 -6.26 15.91 -2.47
CA ALA A 137 -5.75 17.18 -2.98
C ALA A 137 -4.23 17.31 -2.79
N VAL A 138 -3.71 16.79 -1.69
CA VAL A 138 -2.28 16.80 -1.37
C VAL A 138 -1.54 15.76 -2.21
N VAL A 139 -2.04 14.52 -2.27
CA VAL A 139 -1.41 13.46 -3.06
C VAL A 139 -1.32 13.82 -4.54
N ARG A 140 -2.33 14.52 -5.07
CA ARG A 140 -2.33 15.02 -6.46
C ARG A 140 -1.21 16.03 -6.73
N ARG A 141 -0.74 16.76 -5.72
CA ARG A 141 0.36 17.72 -5.81
C ARG A 141 1.68 17.02 -5.48
N CYS A 142 2.11 16.11 -6.35
CA CYS A 142 3.38 15.41 -6.18
C CYS A 142 4.56 16.41 -6.18
N PRO A 143 5.44 16.41 -5.16
CA PRO A 143 6.63 17.25 -5.13
C PRO A 143 7.51 17.06 -6.37
N PRO A 144 8.10 18.14 -6.95
CA PRO A 144 8.93 18.05 -8.14
C PRO A 144 10.09 17.05 -8.03
N GLU A 145 10.67 16.90 -6.84
CA GLU A 145 11.75 15.97 -6.53
C GLU A 145 11.32 14.51 -6.74
N LEU A 146 10.04 14.21 -6.46
CA LEU A 146 9.47 12.87 -6.63
C LEU A 146 9.09 12.57 -8.08
N LEU A 147 8.94 13.57 -8.94
CA LEU A 147 8.59 13.38 -10.35
C LEU A 147 9.71 12.71 -11.16
N ASN A 148 10.93 12.69 -10.63
CA ASN A 148 12.07 11.99 -11.23
C ASN A 148 12.36 10.64 -10.55
N ASN A 149 11.54 10.23 -9.57
CA ASN A 149 11.74 8.98 -8.85
C ASN A 149 10.76 7.90 -9.35
N PRO A 150 11.26 6.80 -9.96
CA PRO A 150 10.40 5.75 -10.48
C PRO A 150 9.47 5.12 -9.43
N LEU A 151 9.96 4.91 -8.20
CA LEU A 151 9.13 4.32 -7.16
C LEU A 151 8.01 5.26 -6.72
N ALA A 152 8.28 6.56 -6.58
CA ALA A 152 7.25 7.54 -6.24
C ALA A 152 6.18 7.64 -7.34
N LEU A 153 6.59 7.66 -8.61
CA LEU A 153 5.66 7.64 -9.75
C LEU A 153 4.83 6.36 -9.81
N ALA A 154 5.46 5.20 -9.58
CA ALA A 154 4.78 3.92 -9.49
C ALA A 154 3.68 3.91 -8.43
N VAL A 155 4.02 4.35 -7.22
CA VAL A 155 3.07 4.42 -6.10
C VAL A 155 1.97 5.45 -6.40
N GLY A 156 2.32 6.62 -6.95
CA GLY A 156 1.35 7.64 -7.31
C GLY A 156 0.33 7.14 -8.35
N HIS A 157 0.78 6.42 -9.37
CA HIS A 157 -0.12 5.81 -10.35
C HIS A 157 -0.95 4.67 -9.77
N ALA A 158 -0.35 3.78 -8.97
CA ALA A 158 -1.08 2.70 -8.30
C ALA A 158 -2.14 3.25 -7.32
N PHE A 159 -1.82 4.33 -6.60
CA PHE A 159 -2.75 5.08 -5.75
C PHE A 159 -3.92 5.64 -6.57
N CYS A 160 -3.65 6.24 -7.73
CA CYS A 160 -4.70 6.74 -8.62
C CYS A 160 -5.65 5.63 -9.08
N CYS A 161 -5.12 4.46 -9.48
CA CYS A 161 -5.96 3.29 -9.79
C CYS A 161 -6.87 2.95 -8.61
N ARG A 162 -6.28 2.85 -7.41
CA ARG A 162 -7.01 2.40 -6.23
C ARG A 162 -8.10 3.39 -5.82
N LYS A 163 -7.79 4.69 -5.86
CA LYS A 163 -8.75 5.77 -5.61
C LYS A 163 -9.94 5.67 -6.58
N LEU A 164 -9.69 5.46 -7.87
CA LEU A 164 -10.76 5.33 -8.87
C LEU A 164 -11.73 4.19 -8.51
N CYS A 165 -11.21 3.05 -8.06
CA CYS A 165 -12.05 1.92 -7.64
C CYS A 165 -12.90 2.22 -6.39
N ILE A 166 -12.46 3.14 -5.55
CA ILE A 166 -13.12 3.47 -4.28
C ILE A 166 -14.20 4.54 -4.48
N ASP A 167 -13.88 5.63 -5.19
CA ASP A 167 -14.75 6.81 -5.26
C ASP A 167 -15.30 7.13 -6.66
N ASP A 168 -14.68 6.63 -7.72
CA ASP A 168 -14.99 7.05 -9.11
C ASP A 168 -15.40 5.85 -10.00
N ARG A 169 -15.96 4.79 -9.39
CA ARG A 169 -16.30 3.54 -10.08
C ARG A 169 -17.41 3.68 -11.13
N ASP A 170 -18.33 4.61 -10.91
CA ASP A 170 -19.46 4.87 -11.82
C ASP A 170 -19.05 5.75 -13.02
N ASN A 171 -17.78 6.14 -13.12
CA ASN A 171 -17.28 6.89 -14.25
C ASN A 171 -17.32 6.04 -15.54
N VAL A 172 -17.86 6.60 -16.62
CA VAL A 172 -17.95 5.92 -17.93
C VAL A 172 -16.60 5.48 -18.51
N ASN A 173 -15.50 6.10 -18.08
CA ASN A 173 -14.13 5.77 -18.49
C ASN A 173 -13.36 5.04 -17.38
N PHE A 174 -14.03 4.53 -16.34
CA PHE A 174 -13.40 3.88 -15.19
C PHE A 174 -12.35 2.82 -15.59
N GLY A 175 -12.76 1.80 -16.37
CA GLY A 175 -11.86 0.74 -16.81
C GLY A 175 -10.65 1.25 -17.60
N LYS A 176 -10.87 2.23 -18.50
CA LYS A 176 -9.81 2.87 -19.28
C LYS A 176 -8.80 3.61 -18.39
N PHE A 177 -9.26 4.35 -17.39
CA PHE A 177 -8.38 5.07 -16.48
C PHE A 177 -7.60 4.13 -15.56
N VAL A 178 -8.26 3.09 -15.03
CA VAL A 178 -7.59 2.03 -14.26
C VAL A 178 -6.49 1.38 -15.10
N PHE A 179 -6.78 1.04 -16.36
CA PHE A 179 -5.79 0.46 -17.26
C PHE A 179 -4.58 1.37 -17.48
N VAL A 180 -4.81 2.64 -17.84
CA VAL A 180 -3.73 3.61 -18.12
C VAL A 180 -2.83 3.80 -16.89
N HIS A 181 -3.42 3.99 -15.72
CA HIS A 181 -2.63 4.16 -14.50
C HIS A 181 -1.92 2.87 -14.08
N SER A 182 -2.54 1.70 -14.27
CA SER A 182 -1.92 0.41 -13.94
C SER A 182 -0.71 0.14 -14.84
N ARG A 183 -0.84 0.41 -16.14
CA ARG A 183 0.25 0.28 -17.10
C ARG A 183 1.42 1.21 -16.74
N LYS A 184 1.14 2.49 -16.47
CA LYS A 184 2.17 3.45 -16.05
C LYS A 184 2.82 3.05 -14.73
N ALA A 185 2.05 2.56 -13.75
CA ALA A 185 2.62 2.09 -12.49
C ALA A 185 3.62 0.94 -12.73
N LEU A 186 3.25 -0.04 -13.56
CA LEU A 186 4.13 -1.17 -13.89
C LEU A 186 5.35 -0.74 -14.70
N GLU A 187 5.22 0.17 -15.66
CA GLU A 187 6.36 0.75 -16.39
C GLU A 187 7.38 1.36 -15.42
N GLN A 188 6.92 2.13 -14.44
CA GLN A 188 7.79 2.74 -13.43
C GLN A 188 8.39 1.70 -12.47
N LEU A 189 7.63 0.68 -12.07
CA LEU A 189 8.12 -0.41 -11.22
C LEU A 189 9.22 -1.23 -11.89
N ARG A 190 9.20 -1.40 -13.22
CA ARG A 190 10.30 -2.06 -13.96
C ARG A 190 11.60 -1.27 -13.85
N THR A 191 11.50 0.06 -13.86
CA THR A 191 12.67 0.95 -13.75
C THR A 191 13.12 1.19 -12.31
N ALA A 192 12.27 0.89 -11.32
CA ALA A 192 12.61 1.00 -9.91
C ALA A 192 13.55 -0.14 -9.48
N CYS A 193 14.86 0.05 -9.66
CA CYS A 193 15.89 -0.89 -9.19
C CYS A 193 15.80 -1.09 -7.68
N ALA A 194 15.83 -2.35 -7.23
CA ALA A 194 15.74 -2.72 -5.82
C ALA A 194 16.99 -2.34 -4.99
N ARG A 195 18.05 -1.78 -5.58
CA ARG A 195 19.38 -1.66 -4.94
C ARG A 195 20.02 -0.26 -4.97
N ASP A 196 19.37 0.75 -5.51
CA ASP A 196 19.99 2.08 -5.67
C ASP A 196 19.72 3.04 -4.47
N GLY A 197 19.09 2.54 -3.41
CA GLY A 197 18.74 3.31 -2.22
C GLY A 197 19.70 3.11 -1.05
N ALA A 198 19.77 4.10 -0.14
CA ALA A 198 20.45 3.95 1.13
C ALA A 198 19.85 2.78 1.95
N PRO A 199 20.66 1.98 2.65
CA PRO A 199 20.17 0.81 3.38
C PRO A 199 19.08 1.17 4.40
N GLU A 200 19.11 2.38 4.96
CA GLU A 200 18.12 2.90 5.90
C GLU A 200 16.70 2.97 5.32
N VAL A 201 16.56 3.24 4.02
CA VAL A 201 15.24 3.35 3.35
C VAL A 201 14.83 2.08 2.62
N SER A 202 15.73 1.08 2.52
CA SER A 202 15.52 -0.13 1.73
C SER A 202 14.25 -0.89 2.10
N GLN A 203 14.01 -1.10 3.40
CA GLN A 203 12.81 -1.78 3.91
C GLN A 203 11.54 -1.05 3.50
N LEU A 204 11.49 0.27 3.70
CA LEU A 204 10.32 1.08 3.32
C LEU A 204 10.10 1.05 1.80
N GLN A 205 11.18 1.09 1.00
CA GLN A 205 11.09 0.99 -0.45
C GLN A 205 10.57 -0.38 -0.91
N ASP A 206 10.98 -1.47 -0.26
CA ASP A 206 10.44 -2.81 -0.50
C ASP A 206 8.93 -2.87 -0.20
N THR A 207 8.51 -2.32 0.95
CA THR A 207 7.09 -2.24 1.31
C THR A 207 6.29 -1.41 0.30
N LEU A 208 6.81 -0.26 -0.12
CA LEU A 208 6.19 0.59 -1.15
C LEU A 208 6.03 -0.14 -2.50
N ARG A 209 7.05 -0.89 -2.93
CA ARG A 209 6.98 -1.71 -4.15
C ARG A 209 5.88 -2.76 -4.03
N ARG A 210 5.83 -3.49 -2.91
CA ARG A 210 4.77 -4.50 -2.63
C ARG A 210 3.38 -3.86 -2.68
N LEU A 211 3.18 -2.74 -1.97
CA LEU A 211 1.91 -2.02 -1.93
C LEU A 211 1.46 -1.55 -3.32
N ALA A 212 2.38 -1.03 -4.14
CA ALA A 212 2.06 -0.61 -5.51
C ALA A 212 1.53 -1.78 -6.36
N TYR A 213 2.17 -2.96 -6.28
CA TYR A 213 1.66 -4.16 -6.95
C TYR A 213 0.30 -4.60 -6.41
N GLU A 214 0.09 -4.60 -5.10
CA GLU A 214 -1.19 -4.97 -4.48
C GLU A 214 -2.33 -4.05 -4.94
N TRP A 215 -2.09 -2.74 -5.01
CA TRP A 215 -3.07 -1.77 -5.50
C TRP A 215 -3.35 -1.93 -6.99
N VAL A 216 -2.33 -2.16 -7.81
CA VAL A 216 -2.49 -2.45 -9.25
C VAL A 216 -3.34 -3.70 -9.45
N MET A 217 -2.98 -4.81 -8.81
CA MET A 217 -3.72 -6.08 -8.91
C MET A 217 -5.17 -5.93 -8.46
N SER A 218 -5.40 -5.28 -7.31
CA SER A 218 -6.76 -5.05 -6.79
C SER A 218 -7.59 -4.20 -7.75
N SER A 219 -6.99 -3.17 -8.35
CA SER A 219 -7.71 -2.26 -9.23
C SER A 219 -8.04 -2.90 -10.58
N LEU A 220 -7.09 -3.64 -11.15
CA LEU A 220 -7.29 -4.41 -12.38
C LEU A 220 -8.39 -5.47 -12.21
N LEU A 221 -8.41 -6.15 -11.06
CA LEU A 221 -9.46 -7.13 -10.75
C LEU A 221 -10.84 -6.47 -10.66
N ASP A 222 -10.94 -5.29 -10.06
CA ASP A 222 -12.22 -4.58 -9.93
C ASP A 222 -12.73 -4.05 -11.28
N ALA A 223 -11.83 -3.49 -12.10
CA ALA A 223 -12.13 -3.06 -13.46
C ALA A 223 -12.61 -4.23 -14.33
N TRP A 224 -11.86 -5.33 -14.35
CA TRP A 224 -12.28 -6.53 -15.07
C TRP A 224 -13.63 -7.06 -14.58
N ARG A 225 -13.89 -7.07 -13.26
CA ARG A 225 -15.17 -7.54 -12.70
C ARG A 225 -16.34 -6.67 -13.15
N GLN A 226 -16.15 -5.37 -13.30
CA GLN A 226 -17.19 -4.45 -13.75
C GLN A 226 -17.56 -4.66 -15.23
N ASP A 227 -16.60 -5.13 -16.03
CA ASP A 227 -16.81 -5.45 -17.44
C ASP A 227 -17.50 -6.82 -17.67
N LEU A 228 -17.70 -7.61 -16.60
CA LEU A 228 -18.41 -8.89 -16.71
C LEU A 228 -19.92 -8.71 -16.83
N GLU A 229 -20.53 -9.49 -17.72
CA GLU A 229 -21.98 -9.61 -17.81
C GLU A 229 -22.51 -10.44 -16.61
N PRO A 230 -23.40 -9.90 -15.76
CA PRO A 230 -23.82 -10.58 -14.53
C PRO A 230 -24.57 -11.91 -14.74
N GLN A 231 -25.18 -12.09 -15.93
CA GLN A 231 -26.00 -13.27 -16.25
C GLN A 231 -25.19 -14.41 -16.86
N ILE A 232 -23.93 -14.17 -17.23
CA ILE A 232 -23.07 -15.15 -17.86
C ILE A 232 -22.00 -15.57 -16.84
N PRO A 233 -21.77 -16.86 -16.59
CA PRO A 233 -20.68 -17.27 -15.73
C PRO A 233 -19.34 -16.75 -16.23
N TYR A 234 -18.46 -16.30 -15.32
CA TYR A 234 -17.21 -15.63 -15.72
C TYR A 234 -16.33 -16.52 -16.63
N TRP A 235 -16.37 -17.84 -16.43
CA TRP A 235 -15.56 -18.80 -17.21
C TRP A 235 -16.08 -18.98 -18.65
N CYS A 236 -17.29 -18.52 -18.95
CA CYS A 236 -17.84 -18.48 -20.30
C CYS A 236 -17.52 -17.15 -21.02
N GLN A 237 -17.04 -16.15 -20.28
CA GLN A 237 -16.70 -14.82 -20.80
C GLN A 237 -15.19 -14.75 -21.06
N LYS A 238 -14.77 -14.21 -22.22
CA LYS A 238 -13.35 -14.00 -22.50
C LYS A 238 -12.85 -12.76 -21.76
N PRO A 239 -11.89 -12.87 -20.83
CA PRO A 239 -11.27 -11.70 -20.23
C PRO A 239 -10.63 -10.83 -21.31
N GLN A 240 -10.76 -9.51 -21.21
CA GLN A 240 -9.99 -8.60 -22.06
C GLN A 240 -8.50 -8.89 -21.86
N ALA A 241 -7.78 -9.08 -22.96
CA ALA A 241 -6.37 -9.51 -22.95
C ALA A 241 -5.47 -8.54 -22.14
N ASP A 242 -5.86 -7.27 -22.12
CA ASP A 242 -5.18 -6.17 -21.46
C ASP A 242 -5.13 -6.34 -19.93
N TYR A 243 -6.26 -6.60 -19.26
CA TYR A 243 -6.28 -6.81 -17.81
C TYR A 243 -5.49 -8.06 -17.42
N ARG A 244 -5.65 -9.15 -18.17
CA ARG A 244 -4.94 -10.42 -17.93
C ARG A 244 -3.43 -10.21 -17.96
N THR A 245 -2.93 -9.51 -18.98
CA THR A 245 -1.49 -9.32 -19.18
C THR A 245 -0.87 -8.49 -18.07
N LEU A 246 -1.48 -7.34 -17.74
CA LEU A 246 -0.99 -6.47 -16.67
C LEU A 246 -1.09 -7.13 -15.29
N TYR A 247 -2.17 -7.87 -15.02
CA TYR A 247 -2.34 -8.57 -13.75
C TYR A 247 -1.29 -9.67 -13.60
N GLN A 248 -1.07 -10.48 -14.65
CA GLN A 248 -0.08 -11.55 -14.63
C GLN A 248 1.34 -11.01 -14.41
N GLU A 249 1.69 -9.90 -15.06
CA GLU A 249 2.98 -9.24 -14.85
C GLU A 249 3.14 -8.79 -13.39
N ALA A 250 2.15 -8.06 -12.86
CA ALA A 250 2.16 -7.59 -11.48
C ALA A 250 2.29 -8.75 -10.49
N CYS A 251 1.52 -9.82 -10.69
CA CYS A 251 1.53 -11.01 -9.86
C CYS A 251 2.89 -11.75 -9.92
N ASN A 252 3.52 -11.82 -11.08
CA ASN A 252 4.83 -12.46 -11.25
C ASN A 252 5.92 -11.69 -10.50
N HIS A 253 5.99 -10.37 -10.66
CA HIS A 253 6.96 -9.55 -9.96
C HIS A 253 6.72 -9.54 -8.44
N TYR A 254 5.45 -9.46 -8.01
CA TYR A 254 5.09 -9.57 -6.61
C TYR A 254 5.51 -10.93 -6.02
N THR A 255 5.29 -12.02 -6.76
CA THR A 255 5.74 -13.37 -6.37
C THR A 255 7.25 -13.41 -6.18
N HIS A 256 8.01 -12.85 -7.13
CA HIS A 256 9.47 -12.80 -7.04
C HIS A 256 9.93 -12.01 -5.80
N LEU A 257 9.33 -10.84 -5.52
CA LEU A 257 9.64 -10.05 -4.34
C LEU A 257 9.32 -10.77 -3.03
N GLN A 258 8.24 -11.54 -2.97
CA GLN A 258 7.89 -12.32 -1.78
C GLN A 258 8.84 -13.51 -1.56
N LEU A 259 9.19 -14.24 -2.63
CA LEU A 259 10.06 -15.41 -2.53
C LEU A 259 11.52 -15.08 -2.22
N HIS A 260 12.03 -13.94 -2.70
CA HIS A 260 13.44 -13.54 -2.54
C HIS A 260 13.67 -12.40 -1.55
N GLY A 261 12.61 -11.72 -1.10
CA GLY A 261 12.68 -10.58 -0.17
C GLY A 261 12.43 -10.96 1.29
N GLY A 262 12.66 -12.22 1.67
CA GLY A 262 12.49 -12.70 3.05
C GLY A 262 11.04 -12.69 3.57
N GLY A 263 10.05 -12.51 2.69
CA GLY A 263 8.64 -12.48 3.07
C GLY A 263 8.10 -13.87 3.41
N GLU A 264 7.22 -13.94 4.40
CA GLU A 264 6.58 -15.20 4.76
C GLU A 264 5.61 -15.65 3.65
N ARG A 265 5.66 -16.93 3.30
CA ARG A 265 4.70 -17.51 2.34
C ARG A 265 3.30 -17.52 2.96
N GLY A 266 2.48 -16.55 2.58
CA GLY A 266 1.13 -16.37 3.10
C GLY A 266 0.02 -16.71 2.12
N SER A 267 -1.19 -16.89 2.65
CA SER A 267 -2.43 -17.04 1.89
C SER A 267 -2.75 -15.80 1.04
N ARG A 268 -2.13 -14.63 1.32
CA ARG A 268 -2.22 -13.43 0.48
C ARG A 268 -1.69 -13.65 -0.93
N LEU A 269 -0.44 -14.11 -1.05
CA LEU A 269 0.17 -14.41 -2.36
C LEU A 269 -0.65 -15.47 -3.11
N ALA A 270 -1.14 -16.48 -2.39
CA ALA A 270 -1.97 -17.53 -2.97
C ALA A 270 -3.28 -16.96 -3.56
N ALA A 271 -3.92 -15.98 -2.91
CA ALA A 271 -5.12 -15.32 -3.44
C ALA A 271 -4.83 -14.57 -4.76
N TYR A 272 -3.70 -13.86 -4.85
CA TYR A 272 -3.27 -13.20 -6.10
C TYR A 272 -2.99 -14.22 -7.21
N GLN A 273 -2.27 -15.30 -6.89
CA GLN A 273 -1.97 -16.36 -7.87
C GLN A 273 -3.24 -17.07 -8.36
N LEU A 274 -4.21 -17.33 -7.49
CA LEU A 274 -5.50 -17.91 -7.90
C LEU A 274 -6.29 -16.95 -8.79
N THR A 275 -6.26 -15.66 -8.48
CA THR A 275 -6.89 -14.63 -9.33
C THR A 275 -6.21 -14.57 -10.69
N SER A 276 -4.87 -14.62 -10.74
CA SER A 276 -4.13 -14.70 -12.00
C SER A 276 -4.55 -15.93 -12.80
N ARG A 277 -4.63 -17.11 -12.18
CA ARG A 277 -5.11 -18.33 -12.83
C ARG A 277 -6.52 -18.19 -13.39
N MET A 278 -7.44 -17.61 -12.61
CA MET A 278 -8.81 -17.33 -13.04
C MET A 278 -8.85 -16.42 -14.28
N LEU A 279 -8.10 -15.32 -14.27
CA LEU A 279 -7.99 -14.40 -15.41
C LEU A 279 -7.34 -15.02 -16.65
N ASN A 280 -6.55 -16.09 -16.47
CA ASN A 280 -5.96 -16.86 -17.56
C ASN A 280 -6.85 -18.01 -18.06
N GLY A 281 -8.10 -18.10 -17.59
CA GLY A 281 -9.05 -19.13 -18.03
C GLY A 281 -8.75 -20.52 -17.49
N ALA A 282 -8.09 -20.61 -16.32
CA ALA A 282 -7.93 -21.89 -15.64
C ALA A 282 -9.29 -22.51 -15.30
N ASN A 283 -9.33 -23.84 -15.20
CA ASN A 283 -10.57 -24.56 -14.90
C ASN A 283 -11.25 -24.02 -13.62
N PRO A 284 -12.54 -23.64 -13.68
CA PRO A 284 -13.24 -22.98 -12.58
C PRO A 284 -13.45 -23.90 -11.36
N LEU A 285 -13.62 -25.22 -11.56
CA LEU A 285 -13.76 -26.19 -10.46
C LEU A 285 -12.45 -26.37 -9.68
N HIS A 286 -11.32 -26.44 -10.41
CA HIS A 286 -10.00 -26.55 -9.79
C HIS A 286 -9.63 -25.26 -9.06
N THR A 287 -9.96 -24.12 -9.64
CA THR A 287 -9.77 -22.80 -9.02
C THR A 287 -10.61 -22.70 -7.75
N TRP A 288 -11.89 -23.08 -7.79
CA TRP A 288 -12.78 -23.10 -6.63
C TRP A 288 -12.27 -24.00 -5.50
N THR A 289 -11.79 -25.19 -5.83
CA THR A 289 -11.23 -26.13 -4.84
C THR A 289 -10.07 -25.48 -4.08
N ALA A 290 -9.20 -24.73 -4.77
CA ALA A 290 -8.11 -24.00 -4.14
C ALA A 290 -8.59 -22.80 -3.31
N VAL A 291 -9.62 -22.07 -3.79
CA VAL A 291 -10.27 -21.00 -3.02
C VAL A 291 -10.83 -21.54 -1.70
N CYS A 292 -11.51 -22.68 -1.71
CA CYS A 292 -12.04 -23.33 -0.50
C CYS A 292 -10.93 -23.66 0.52
N ARG A 293 -9.73 -24.05 0.08
CA ARG A 293 -8.59 -24.28 0.98
C ARG A 293 -8.15 -22.99 1.68
N ILE A 294 -8.01 -21.90 0.93
CA ILE A 294 -7.67 -20.59 1.49
C ILE A 294 -8.75 -20.09 2.46
N ARG A 295 -10.03 -20.28 2.11
CA ARG A 295 -11.15 -19.93 3.00
C ARG A 295 -11.09 -20.70 4.32
N LYS A 296 -10.81 -22.01 4.25
CA LYS A 296 -10.67 -22.85 5.44
C LYS A 296 -9.53 -22.36 6.33
N GLN A 297 -8.36 -22.08 5.76
CA GLN A 297 -7.23 -21.51 6.52
C GLN A 297 -7.61 -20.22 7.24
N ARG A 298 -8.33 -19.31 6.56
CA ARG A 298 -8.83 -18.08 7.18
C ARG A 298 -9.83 -18.37 8.32
N PHE A 299 -10.72 -19.34 8.15
CA PHE A 299 -11.68 -19.70 9.20
C PHE A 299 -10.99 -20.34 10.41
N ASP A 300 -10.01 -21.21 10.19
CA ASP A 300 -9.18 -21.79 11.24
C ASP A 300 -8.38 -20.69 11.99
N ALA A 301 -7.95 -19.62 11.28
CA ALA A 301 -7.33 -18.44 11.88
C ALA A 301 -8.28 -17.68 12.82
N VAL A 302 -9.47 -17.33 12.31
CA VAL A 302 -10.48 -16.55 13.06
C VAL A 302 -11.00 -17.33 14.26
N SER A 303 -11.07 -18.66 14.18
CA SER A 303 -11.47 -19.53 15.29
C SER A 303 -10.36 -19.78 16.32
N GLY A 304 -9.17 -19.19 16.14
CA GLY A 304 -8.04 -19.31 17.07
C GLY A 304 -7.33 -20.66 17.01
N ARG A 305 -7.61 -21.50 15.99
CA ARG A 305 -6.94 -22.80 15.80
C ARG A 305 -5.54 -22.65 15.24
N VAL A 306 -5.29 -21.55 14.53
CA VAL A 306 -3.97 -21.17 13.99
C VAL A 306 -3.80 -19.66 14.16
N THR A 307 -2.61 -19.21 14.51
CA THR A 307 -2.29 -17.78 14.55
C THR A 307 -1.53 -17.41 13.27
N TYR A 308 -2.09 -16.49 12.48
CA TYR A 308 -1.41 -15.91 11.33
C TYR A 308 -1.16 -14.43 11.57
N THR A 309 -0.08 -13.88 11.00
CA THR A 309 0.08 -12.44 10.91
C THR A 309 -0.91 -11.87 9.89
N ARG A 310 -1.30 -10.59 10.00
CA ARG A 310 -2.19 -9.94 9.02
C ARG A 310 -1.59 -9.97 7.60
N ALA A 311 -0.26 -9.99 7.48
CA ALA A 311 0.47 -10.16 6.23
C ALA A 311 0.23 -11.53 5.57
N GLN A 312 0.04 -12.58 6.38
CA GLN A 312 -0.21 -13.94 5.91
C GLN A 312 -1.67 -14.18 5.52
N GLU A 313 -2.61 -13.41 6.08
CA GLU A 313 -4.03 -13.52 5.74
C GLU A 313 -4.28 -13.25 4.25
N PRO A 314 -5.24 -13.99 3.62
CA PRO A 314 -5.59 -13.74 2.23
C PRO A 314 -6.12 -12.32 2.06
N ASP A 315 -5.77 -11.67 0.95
CA ASP A 315 -6.31 -10.35 0.63
C ASP A 315 -7.85 -10.40 0.62
N PRO A 316 -8.54 -9.61 1.48
CA PRO A 316 -9.98 -9.72 1.63
C PRO A 316 -10.75 -9.44 0.36
N PHE A 317 -10.26 -8.52 -0.49
CA PHE A 317 -10.92 -8.13 -1.72
C PHE A 317 -10.82 -9.24 -2.77
N HIS A 318 -9.63 -9.77 -3.01
CA HIS A 318 -9.42 -10.88 -3.94
C HIS A 318 -10.18 -12.13 -3.50
N LEU A 319 -10.12 -12.47 -2.21
CA LEU A 319 -10.86 -13.62 -1.69
C LEU A 319 -12.37 -13.42 -1.85
N HIS A 320 -12.89 -12.21 -1.61
CA HIS A 320 -14.31 -11.90 -1.82
C HIS A 320 -14.73 -12.07 -3.29
N VAL A 321 -13.95 -11.53 -4.23
CA VAL A 321 -14.24 -11.65 -5.67
C VAL A 321 -14.17 -13.11 -6.12
N LEU A 322 -13.12 -13.83 -5.71
CA LEU A 322 -12.97 -15.26 -5.98
C LEU A 322 -14.16 -16.07 -5.43
N CYS A 323 -14.67 -15.75 -4.24
CA CYS A 323 -15.87 -16.40 -3.72
C CYS A 323 -17.09 -16.09 -4.59
N LYS A 324 -17.38 -14.80 -4.77
CA LYS A 324 -18.57 -14.33 -5.45
C LYS A 324 -18.71 -14.88 -6.87
N LEU A 325 -17.61 -14.96 -7.61
CA LEU A 325 -17.61 -15.45 -8.99
C LEU A 325 -17.76 -16.98 -9.09
N HIS A 326 -17.65 -17.72 -7.98
CA HIS A 326 -17.82 -19.17 -7.94
C HIS A 326 -19.05 -19.61 -7.11
N ASP A 327 -19.92 -18.68 -6.72
CA ASP A 327 -21.07 -18.96 -5.85
C ASP A 327 -22.06 -20.00 -6.44
N ASP A 328 -22.14 -20.11 -7.77
CA ASP A 328 -23.03 -21.07 -8.44
C ASP A 328 -22.43 -22.47 -8.63
N ILE A 329 -21.12 -22.63 -8.46
CA ILE A 329 -20.44 -23.91 -8.67
C ILE A 329 -20.91 -25.01 -7.72
N PRO A 330 -21.08 -24.77 -6.40
CA PRO A 330 -21.64 -25.78 -5.49
C PRO A 330 -22.96 -26.36 -5.99
N ARG A 331 -23.86 -25.52 -6.53
CA ARG A 331 -25.16 -25.94 -7.08
C ARG A 331 -25.02 -26.75 -8.36
N MET A 332 -23.99 -26.47 -9.18
CA MET A 332 -23.70 -27.26 -10.38
C MET A 332 -23.18 -28.65 -10.03
N CYS A 333 -22.34 -28.78 -9.00
CA CYS A 333 -21.80 -30.06 -8.55
C CYS A 333 -22.88 -30.98 -7.94
N GLU A 334 -23.95 -30.41 -7.37
CA GLU A 334 -25.09 -31.17 -6.84
C GLU A 334 -26.01 -31.73 -7.94
N ARG A 335 -26.08 -31.07 -9.11
CA ARG A 335 -26.92 -31.50 -10.24
C ARG A 335 -26.30 -32.59 -11.13
N VAL A 336 -25.03 -32.95 -10.87
CA VAL A 336 -24.26 -33.93 -11.65
C VAL A 336 -24.09 -35.24 -10.84
N LYS A 337 -24.74 -35.35 -9.68
CA LYS A 337 -24.93 -36.60 -8.93
C LYS A 337 -26.33 -37.13 -9.20
#